data_AF-A0A271LQV8-F1
#
_entry.id   AF-A0A271LQV8-F1
#
_cell.length_a   1.000
_cell.length_b   1.000
_cell.length_c   1.000
_cell.angle_alpha   90.00
_cell.angle_beta   90.00
_cell.angle_gamma   90.00
#
_symmetry.space_group_name_H-M   'P 1'
#
loop_
_entity.id
_entity.type
_entity.pdbx_description
1 polymer ?
#
loop_
_entity_poly.entity_id
_entity_poly.type
_entity_poly.pdbx_seq_one_letter_code
_entity_poly.pdbx_strand_id
1 'polypeptide(L)'
;MRELPKSINADVLIEISRFLDDRPKSTPVPVHKLALIIRQRFNARLPAESIEELIIEMAMTRQLPMLFDLPETDTDNVISIALARAS
;
A
#
# COMPACT_ATOMS: atom_id res chain seq x y z
N MET A 1 8.69 12.30 12.21
CA MET A 1 7.44 11.52 12.17
C MET A 1 6.30 12.52 12.20
N ARG A 2 5.43 12.51 11.18
CA ARG A 2 4.20 13.34 11.20
C ARG A 2 3.35 12.85 12.37
N GLU A 3 2.54 13.72 12.98
CA GLU A 3 1.52 13.21 13.90
C GLU A 3 0.59 12.29 13.12
N LEU A 4 0.39 11.07 13.62
CA LEU A 4 -0.62 10.15 13.06
C LEU A 4 -1.96 10.91 13.04
N PRO A 5 -2.68 10.92 11.90
CA PRO A 5 -4.01 11.49 11.84
C PRO A 5 -4.84 10.93 12.99
N LYS A 6 -5.46 11.82 13.79
CA LYS A 6 -6.26 11.46 14.98
C LYS A 6 -7.43 10.49 14.70
N SER A 7 -7.63 10.12 13.43
CA SER A 7 -8.65 9.20 12.92
C SER A 7 -8.13 7.80 12.58
N ILE A 8 -6.83 7.50 12.71
CA ILE A 8 -6.32 6.15 12.44
C ILE A 8 -6.64 5.22 13.62
N ASN A 9 -7.46 4.21 13.35
CA ASN A 9 -7.78 3.16 14.31
C ASN A 9 -6.48 2.42 14.71
N ALA A 10 -6.21 2.29 16.01
CA ALA A 10 -5.07 1.55 16.53
C ALA A 10 -5.00 0.10 16.00
N ASP A 11 -6.14 -0.53 15.73
CA ASP A 11 -6.21 -1.88 15.18
C ASP A 11 -5.58 -1.96 13.77
N VAL A 12 -5.76 -0.91 12.96
CA VAL A 12 -5.15 -0.82 11.62
C VAL A 12 -3.63 -0.74 11.74
N LEU A 13 -3.12 0.05 12.70
CA LEU A 13 -1.69 0.18 12.96
C LEU A 13 -1.07 -1.14 13.43
N ILE A 14 -1.76 -1.85 14.33
CA ILE A 14 -1.33 -3.15 14.85
C ILE A 14 -1.27 -4.17 13.73
N GLU A 15 -2.29 -4.23 12.87
CA GLU A 15 -2.34 -5.18 11.77
C GLU A 15 -1.23 -4.91 10.74
N ILE A 16 -1.04 -3.64 10.34
CA ILE A 16 0.05 -3.27 9.42
C ILE A 16 1.40 -3.63 10.04
N SER A 17 1.61 -3.32 11.33
CA SER A 17 2.84 -3.68 12.03
C SER A 17 3.12 -5.18 11.96
N ARG A 18 2.12 -6.00 12.33
CA ARG A 18 2.24 -7.46 12.26
C ARG A 18 2.60 -7.93 10.85
N PHE A 19 1.90 -7.44 9.83
CA PHE A 19 2.17 -7.83 8.45
C PHE A 19 3.59 -7.50 8.00
N LEU A 20 4.11 -6.34 8.40
CA LEU A 20 5.47 -5.93 8.08
C LEU A 20 6.53 -6.70 8.87
N ASP A 21 6.25 -7.01 10.15
CA ASP A 21 7.18 -7.67 11.06
C ASP A 21 7.32 -9.18 10.74
N ASP A 22 6.24 -9.84 10.30
CA ASP A 22 6.23 -11.26 9.92
C ASP A 22 6.92 -11.52 8.57
N ARG A 23 7.36 -10.48 7.87
CA ARG A 23 7.81 -10.56 6.48
C ARG A 23 9.34 -10.72 6.36
N PRO A 24 9.83 -11.56 5.44
CA PRO A 24 11.25 -11.59 5.13
C PRO A 24 11.73 -10.24 4.59
N LYS A 25 12.85 -9.73 5.08
CA LYS A 25 13.41 -8.43 4.69
C LYS A 25 13.71 -8.29 3.19
N SER A 26 13.89 -9.40 2.48
CA SER A 26 14.15 -9.44 1.04
C SER A 26 12.88 -9.32 0.19
N THR A 27 11.68 -9.42 0.77
CA THR A 27 10.43 -9.41 0.00
C THR A 27 9.87 -7.98 -0.06
N PRO A 28 9.59 -7.40 -1.26
CA PRO A 28 9.07 -6.03 -1.41
C PRO A 28 7.61 -5.86 -0.95
N VAL A 29 7.30 -4.90 -0.09
CA VAL A 29 5.95 -4.66 0.48
C VAL A 29 5.00 -4.19 -0.63
N PRO A 30 3.93 -4.94 -0.97
CA PRO A 30 3.01 -4.54 -2.02
C PRO A 30 2.05 -3.50 -1.45
N VAL A 31 2.40 -2.22 -1.57
CA VAL A 31 1.76 -1.11 -0.83
C VAL A 31 0.27 -1.03 -1.14
N HIS A 32 -0.08 -0.95 -2.43
CA HIS A 32 -1.46 -0.82 -2.87
C HIS A 32 -2.31 -2.03 -2.46
N LYS A 33 -1.82 -3.25 -2.72
CA LYS A 33 -2.53 -4.48 -2.37
C LYS A 33 -2.74 -4.64 -0.87
N LEU A 34 -1.72 -4.31 -0.07
CA LEU A 34 -1.84 -4.37 1.39
C LEU A 34 -2.85 -3.34 1.89
N ALA A 35 -2.84 -2.11 1.36
CA ALA A 35 -3.81 -1.10 1.73
C ALA A 35 -5.26 -1.53 1.44
N LEU A 36 -5.52 -2.16 0.29
CA LEU A 36 -6.82 -2.72 -0.04
C LEU A 36 -7.26 -3.81 0.94
N ILE A 37 -6.37 -4.76 1.28
CA ILE A 37 -6.65 -5.83 2.25
C ILE A 37 -7.01 -5.24 3.62
N ILE A 38 -6.22 -4.28 4.10
CA ILE A 38 -6.44 -3.63 5.39
C ILE A 38 -7.76 -2.86 5.39
N ARG A 39 -8.05 -2.10 4.34
CA ARG A 39 -9.30 -1.34 4.19
C ARG A 39 -10.52 -2.26 4.24
N GLN A 40 -10.48 -3.38 3.51
CA GLN A 40 -11.55 -4.38 3.50
C GLN A 40 -11.71 -5.03 4.88
N ARG A 41 -10.61 -5.41 5.53
CA ARG A 41 -10.61 -6.12 6.82
C ARG A 41 -11.21 -5.30 7.96
N PHE A 42 -10.91 -4.00 8.02
CA PHE A 42 -11.36 -3.14 9.12
C PHE A 42 -12.60 -2.30 8.78
N ASN A 43 -13.21 -2.52 7.61
CA ASN A 43 -14.23 -1.63 7.04
C ASN A 43 -13.85 -0.15 7.24
N ALA A 44 -12.55 0.13 7.03
CA ALA A 44 -11.97 1.38 7.47
C ALA A 44 -12.64 2.51 6.68
N ARG A 45 -13.24 3.47 7.37
CA ARG A 45 -13.74 4.71 6.75
C ARG A 45 -12.60 5.61 6.23
N LEU A 46 -11.37 5.14 6.32
CA LEU A 46 -10.18 5.82 5.84
C LEU A 46 -10.05 5.63 4.33
N PRO A 47 -9.67 6.69 3.60
CA PRO A 47 -9.28 6.57 2.20
C PRO A 47 -8.13 5.59 2.03
N ALA A 48 -8.06 4.93 0.86
CA ALA A 48 -7.00 3.96 0.57
C ALA A 48 -5.62 4.64 0.61
N GLU A 49 -5.51 5.86 0.09
CA GLU A 49 -4.27 6.65 0.12
C GLU A 49 -3.75 6.89 1.55
N SER A 50 -4.63 7.08 2.53
CA SER A 50 -4.22 7.27 3.93
C SER A 50 -3.62 6.01 4.54
N ILE A 51 -4.11 4.84 4.12
CA ILE A 51 -3.57 3.54 4.56
C ILE A 51 -2.24 3.27 3.85
N GLU A 52 -2.14 3.61 2.56
CA GLU A 52 -0.89 3.51 1.79
C GLU A 52 0.22 4.38 2.38
N GLU A 53 -0.05 5.66 2.69
CA GLU A 53 0.90 6.55 3.36
C GLU A 53 1.43 5.92 4.66
N LEU A 54 0.54 5.37 5.49
CA LEU A 54 0.93 4.72 6.74
C LEU A 54 1.83 3.49 6.49
N ILE A 55 1.47 2.64 5.53
CA ILE A 55 2.28 1.48 5.16
C ILE A 55 3.67 1.92 4.71
N ILE A 56 3.76 2.96 3.89
CA ILE A 56 5.04 3.49 3.38
C ILE A 56 5.91 3.98 4.53
N GLU A 57 5.37 4.79 5.43
CA GLU A 57 6.13 5.32 6.58
C GLU A 57 6.66 4.19 7.48
N MET A 58 5.83 3.18 7.74
CA MET A 58 6.19 2.04 8.58
C MET A 58 7.18 1.09 7.91
N ALA A 59 7.08 0.87 6.60
CA ALA A 59 8.01 0.07 5.82
C ALA A 59 9.36 0.78 5.67
N MET A 60 9.36 2.09 5.42
CA MET A 60 10.56 2.94 5.38
C MET A 60 11.33 2.88 6.70
N THR A 61 10.63 2.98 7.83
CA THR A 61 11.24 2.89 9.17
C THR A 61 11.93 1.53 9.39
N ARG A 62 11.40 0.47 8.78
CA ARG A 62 11.95 -0.89 8.84
C ARG A 62 12.96 -1.20 7.74
N GLN A 63 13.25 -0.24 6.85
CA GLN A 63 14.11 -0.42 5.67
C GLN A 63 13.65 -1.59 4.79
N LEU A 64 12.34 -1.80 4.69
CA LEU A 64 11.78 -2.84 3.84
C LEU A 64 11.70 -2.32 2.39
N PRO A 65 12.07 -3.13 1.39
CA PRO A 65 11.80 -2.79 0.00
C PRO A 65 10.28 -2.66 -0.19
N MET A 66 9.86 -1.78 -1.09
CA MET A 66 8.44 -1.53 -1.38
C MET A 66 8.17 -1.73 -2.87
N LEU A 67 6.99 -2.25 -3.18
CA LEU A 67 6.46 -2.42 -4.53
C LEU A 67 5.20 -1.56 -4.65
N PHE A 68 5.22 -0.69 -5.67
CA PHE A 68 4.11 0.17 -6.05
C PHE A 68 3.56 -0.36 -7.38
N ASP A 69 2.42 -1.05 -7.31
CA ASP A 69 1.70 -1.53 -8.49
C ASP A 69 0.70 -0.46 -8.93
N LEU A 70 0.39 -0.42 -10.23
CA LEU A 70 -0.68 0.42 -10.74
C LEU A 70 -2.04 -0.15 -10.27
N PRO A 71 -3.02 0.70 -9.92
CA PRO A 71 -4.36 0.23 -9.62
C PRO A 71 -4.93 -0.48 -10.86
N GLU A 72 -5.38 -1.73 -10.71
CA GLU A 72 -5.88 -2.58 -11.82
C GLU A 72 -7.04 -1.93 -12.61
N THR A 73 -7.67 -0.89 -12.06
CA THR A 73 -8.81 -0.17 -12.64
C THR A 73 -8.47 0.97 -13.60
N ASP A 74 -7.21 1.40 -13.74
CA ASP A 74 -6.86 2.47 -14.68
C ASP A 74 -6.17 1.92 -15.94
N THR A 75 -6.87 1.06 -16.67
CA THR A 75 -6.45 0.62 -18.02
C THR A 75 -6.59 1.72 -19.07
N ASP A 76 -7.34 2.78 -18.75
CA ASP A 76 -7.66 3.85 -19.68
C ASP A 76 -6.46 4.78 -19.96
N ASN A 77 -5.49 4.83 -19.04
CA ASN A 77 -4.26 5.62 -19.18
C ASN A 77 -3.01 4.80 -19.58
N VAL A 78 -3.16 3.50 -19.88
CA VAL A 78 -2.02 2.64 -20.25
C VAL A 78 -1.85 2.59 -21.76
N ILE A 79 -0.84 3.31 -22.29
CA ILE A 79 -0.40 3.11 -23.67
C ILE A 79 0.32 1.76 -23.75
N SER A 80 -0.37 0.74 -24.26
CA SER A 80 0.27 -0.54 -24.59
C SER A 80 1.28 -0.33 -25.71
N ILE A 81 2.58 -0.28 -25.38
CA ILE A 81 3.68 -0.11 -26.33
C ILE A 81 3.68 -1.20 -27.43
N ALA A 82 3.10 -2.37 -27.14
CA ALA A 82 2.89 -3.43 -28.11
C ALA A 82 1.95 -3.02 -29.27
N LEU A 83 0.98 -2.14 -29.03
CA LEU A 83 0.04 -1.66 -30.05
C LEU A 83 0.63 -0.50 -30.88
N ALA A 84 1.50 0.31 -30.28
CA ALA A 84 2.10 1.48 -30.94
C ALA A 84 3.15 1.15 -32.01
N ARG A 85 3.64 -0.11 -32.08
CA ARG A 85 4.63 -0.55 -33.07
C ARG A 85 4.03 -1.14 -34.35
N ALA A 86 2.69 -1.21 -34.43
CA ALA A 86 1.97 -1.77 -35.57
C ALA A 86 1.37 -0.71 -36.52
N SER A 87 1.64 0.58 -36.26
CA SER A 87 1.13 1.74 -37.02
C SER A 87 2.18 2.36 -37.91
#